data_AF-A0A8B9SJ34-F1
#
_entry.id   AF-A0A8B9SJ34-F1
#
_cell.length_a   1.000
_cell.length_b   1.000
_cell.length_c   1.000
_cell.angle_alpha   90.00
_cell.angle_beta   90.00
_cell.angle_gamma   90.00
#
_symmetry.space_group_name_H-M   'P 1'
#
loop_
_entity.id
_entity.type
_entity.pdbx_description
1 polymer ?
#
loop_
_entity_poly.entity_id
_entity_poly.type
_entity_poly.pdbx_seq_one_letter_code
_entity_poly.pdbx_strand_id
1 'polypeptide(L)'
;LDDKALQQCGCWHNGQHYPVGSEFWTDNSCSTKCTCPTRGGKVQCSSASCPAGQYCGVQNGKPECLDHTYGICNVHGDPHYVTFDKVTHDFMGNCTYTLAKVCSNSSVPYFNVEAKNERSCVVPWRPTLTRARQPA
;
A
#
# COMPACT_ATOMS: atom_id res chain seq x y z
N LEU A 1 -23.46 33.89 -7.86
CA LEU A 1 -22.69 33.82 -9.12
C LEU A 1 -22.77 32.36 -9.57
N ASP A 2 -23.09 32.18 -10.84
CA ASP A 2 -23.93 31.12 -11.41
C ASP A 2 -23.28 29.70 -11.43
N ASP A 3 -23.95 28.69 -10.84
CA ASP A 3 -23.60 27.25 -10.87
C ASP A 3 -23.66 26.64 -12.30
N LYS A 4 -24.38 27.29 -13.20
CA LYS A 4 -24.58 26.92 -14.61
C LYS A 4 -23.31 27.16 -15.44
N ALA A 5 -22.46 28.11 -15.07
CA ALA A 5 -21.23 28.49 -15.77
C ALA A 5 -20.11 27.48 -15.53
N LEU A 6 -20.06 26.87 -14.33
CA LEU A 6 -19.12 25.78 -14.03
C LEU A 6 -19.52 24.48 -14.73
N GLN A 7 -20.82 24.22 -14.88
CA GLN A 7 -21.34 23.09 -15.65
C GLN A 7 -20.97 23.16 -17.13
N GLN A 8 -20.70 24.36 -17.66
CA GLN A 8 -20.24 24.55 -19.04
C GLN A 8 -18.76 24.23 -19.25
N CYS A 9 -18.03 23.63 -18.30
CA CYS A 9 -16.61 23.28 -18.50
C CYS A 9 -16.25 21.82 -18.14
N GLY A 10 -17.19 21.04 -17.59
CA GLY A 10 -16.91 19.68 -17.13
C GLY A 10 -18.16 18.96 -16.64
N CYS A 11 -17.94 17.94 -15.81
CA CYS A 11 -18.99 17.15 -15.17
C CYS A 11 -18.96 17.37 -13.66
N TRP A 12 -20.11 17.25 -13.02
CA TRP A 12 -20.22 17.25 -11.56
C TRP A 12 -20.62 15.87 -11.08
N HIS A 13 -19.92 15.39 -10.05
CA HIS A 13 -20.23 14.12 -9.39
C HIS A 13 -19.96 14.25 -7.89
N ASN A 14 -20.97 13.92 -7.06
CA ASN A 14 -20.92 14.01 -5.60
C ASN A 14 -20.38 15.34 -5.04
N GLY A 15 -20.76 16.47 -5.66
CA GLY A 15 -20.32 17.80 -5.23
C GLY A 15 -18.89 18.17 -5.64
N GLN A 16 -18.21 17.35 -6.45
CA GLN A 16 -16.90 17.63 -7.00
C GLN A 16 -16.96 17.83 -8.53
N HIS A 17 -16.19 18.80 -9.02
CA HIS A 17 -16.07 19.11 -10.45
C HIS A 17 -14.92 18.32 -11.11
N TYR A 18 -15.17 17.81 -12.31
CA TYR A 18 -14.25 17.01 -13.11
C TYR A 18 -14.13 17.57 -14.52
N PRO A 19 -12.91 17.88 -15.02
CA PRO A 19 -12.71 18.34 -16.39
C PRO A 19 -13.17 17.32 -17.44
N VAL A 20 -13.54 17.80 -18.63
CA VAL A 20 -13.81 16.92 -19.78
C VAL A 20 -12.57 16.09 -20.10
N GLY A 21 -12.76 14.79 -20.32
CA GLY A 21 -11.70 13.82 -20.57
C GLY A 21 -11.01 13.27 -19.32
N SER A 22 -11.31 13.78 -18.12
CA SER A 22 -10.72 13.25 -16.89
C SER A 22 -11.32 11.88 -16.53
N GLU A 23 -10.47 11.01 -15.98
CA GLU A 23 -10.86 9.76 -15.34
C GLU A 23 -10.54 9.80 -13.84
N PHE A 24 -11.38 9.20 -13.01
CA PHE A 24 -11.21 9.19 -11.57
C PHE A 24 -11.91 8.00 -10.91
N TRP A 25 -11.41 7.59 -9.75
CA TRP A 25 -12.03 6.57 -8.90
C TRP A 25 -13.06 7.19 -7.96
N THR A 26 -14.17 6.50 -7.73
CA THR A 26 -15.23 6.98 -6.80
C THR A 26 -15.14 6.41 -5.40
N ASP A 27 -14.24 5.44 -5.19
CA ASP A 27 -14.06 4.73 -3.93
C ASP A 27 -12.58 4.44 -3.65
N ASN A 28 -12.25 4.23 -2.38
CA ASN A 28 -10.90 3.95 -1.91
C ASN A 28 -10.45 2.49 -2.17
N SER A 29 -11.29 1.68 -2.81
CA SER A 29 -10.98 0.31 -3.21
C SER A 29 -10.68 0.17 -4.71
N CYS A 30 -10.70 1.29 -5.45
CA CYS A 30 -10.54 1.32 -6.89
C CYS A 30 -11.48 0.33 -7.60
N SER A 31 -12.72 0.23 -7.12
CA SER A 31 -13.72 -0.72 -7.64
C SER A 31 -14.56 -0.11 -8.76
N THR A 32 -14.71 1.21 -8.76
CA THR A 32 -15.51 1.95 -9.74
C THR A 32 -14.73 3.14 -10.29
N LYS A 33 -14.56 3.16 -11.61
CA LYS A 33 -13.89 4.24 -12.35
C LYS A 33 -14.90 4.99 -13.20
N CYS A 34 -14.83 6.31 -13.17
CA CYS A 34 -15.70 7.20 -13.92
C CYS A 34 -14.91 8.13 -14.83
N THR A 35 -15.55 8.51 -15.94
CA THR A 35 -15.01 9.46 -16.91
C THR A 35 -16.02 10.57 -17.16
N CYS A 36 -15.52 11.79 -17.40
CA CYS A 36 -16.34 12.91 -17.87
C CYS A 36 -16.23 13.02 -19.40
N PRO A 37 -17.18 12.50 -20.19
CA PRO A 37 -17.02 12.41 -21.64
C PRO A 37 -17.22 13.76 -22.35
N THR A 38 -18.15 14.58 -21.88
CA THR A 38 -18.55 15.82 -22.55
C THR A 38 -18.85 16.93 -21.54
N ARG A 39 -18.66 18.17 -21.98
CA ARG A 39 -19.01 19.39 -21.25
C ARG A 39 -20.47 19.39 -20.82
N GLY A 40 -20.76 19.59 -19.53
CA GLY A 40 -22.12 19.60 -18.99
C GLY A 40 -22.81 18.24 -19.01
N GLY A 41 -22.09 17.17 -19.38
CA GLY A 41 -22.59 15.81 -19.39
C GLY A 41 -22.64 15.18 -17.99
N LYS A 42 -23.30 14.03 -17.90
CA LYS A 42 -23.18 13.15 -16.74
C LYS A 42 -21.90 12.33 -16.85
N VAL A 43 -21.30 12.03 -15.70
CA VAL A 43 -20.18 11.10 -15.63
C VAL A 43 -20.63 9.70 -16.04
N GLN A 44 -19.75 8.96 -16.70
CA GLN A 44 -19.96 7.57 -17.09
C GLN A 44 -19.07 6.70 -16.23
N CYS A 45 -19.66 5.77 -15.48
CA CYS A 45 -18.97 4.94 -14.50
C CYS A 45 -19.08 3.47 -14.86
N SER A 46 -18.03 2.71 -14.57
CA SER A 46 -17.98 1.27 -14.76
C SER A 46 -17.17 0.60 -13.66
N SER A 47 -17.43 -0.69 -13.43
CA SER A 47 -16.58 -1.48 -12.55
C SER A 47 -15.19 -1.62 -13.17
N ALA A 48 -14.17 -1.40 -12.36
CA ALA A 48 -12.79 -1.47 -12.76
C ALA A 48 -11.93 -1.98 -11.60
N SER A 49 -10.67 -2.27 -11.88
CA SER A 49 -9.67 -2.63 -10.88
C SER A 49 -8.31 -2.14 -11.34
N CYS A 50 -7.36 -2.04 -10.43
CA CYS A 50 -6.00 -1.67 -10.80
C CYS A 50 -5.38 -2.73 -11.73
N PRO A 51 -4.49 -2.32 -12.65
CA PRO A 51 -3.72 -3.24 -13.47
C PRO A 51 -2.96 -4.27 -12.62
N ALA A 52 -2.65 -5.42 -13.22
CA ALA A 52 -1.82 -6.42 -12.57
C ALA A 52 -0.45 -5.82 -12.18
N GLY A 53 -0.01 -6.06 -10.94
CA GLY A 53 1.24 -5.49 -10.40
C GLY A 53 1.07 -4.13 -9.71
N GLN A 54 -0.16 -3.60 -9.63
CA GLN A 54 -0.49 -2.39 -8.89
C GLN A 54 -1.52 -2.68 -7.80
N TYR A 55 -1.48 -1.88 -6.74
CA TYR A 55 -2.50 -1.89 -5.68
C TYR A 55 -3.24 -0.55 -5.64
N CYS A 56 -4.47 -0.59 -5.11
CA CYS A 56 -5.21 0.63 -4.84
C CYS A 56 -4.66 1.31 -3.58
N GLY A 57 -4.04 2.47 -3.75
CA GLY A 57 -3.57 3.33 -2.66
C GLY A 57 -4.26 4.69 -2.71
N VAL A 58 -4.08 5.50 -1.66
CA VAL A 58 -4.52 6.89 -1.66
C VAL A 58 -3.29 7.79 -1.71
N GLN A 59 -3.13 8.55 -2.79
CA GLN A 59 -2.06 9.53 -2.98
C GLN A 59 -2.67 10.93 -3.09
N ASN A 60 -2.16 11.89 -2.31
CA ASN A 60 -2.70 13.26 -2.25
C ASN A 60 -4.23 13.31 -1.96
N GLY A 61 -4.73 12.37 -1.17
CA GLY A 61 -6.15 12.28 -0.82
C GLY A 61 -7.07 11.73 -1.92
N LYS A 62 -6.51 11.23 -3.03
CA LYS A 62 -7.26 10.60 -4.12
C LYS A 62 -6.86 9.13 -4.26
N PRO A 63 -7.81 8.21 -4.53
CA PRO A 63 -7.46 6.84 -4.86
C PRO A 63 -6.69 6.80 -6.17
N GLU A 64 -5.58 6.06 -6.21
CA GLU A 64 -4.75 5.85 -7.39
C GLU A 64 -4.21 4.42 -7.40
N CYS A 65 -3.92 3.89 -8.59
CA CYS A 65 -3.23 2.62 -8.73
C CYS A 65 -1.73 2.87 -8.63
N LEU A 66 -1.13 2.35 -7.56
CA LEU A 66 0.28 2.52 -7.26
C LEU A 66 1.00 1.21 -7.51
N ASP A 67 2.23 1.30 -8.04
CA ASP A 67 3.07 0.11 -8.20
C ASP A 67 3.34 -0.52 -6.84
N HIS A 68 3.38 -1.86 -6.82
CA HIS A 68 3.90 -2.58 -5.66
C HIS A 68 5.37 -2.24 -5.45
N THR A 69 5.64 -1.18 -4.70
CA THR A 69 6.98 -0.91 -4.17
C THR A 69 7.19 -1.82 -2.98
N TYR A 70 8.26 -2.62 -3.03
CA TYR A 70 8.63 -3.48 -1.91
C TYR A 70 9.86 -2.89 -1.21
N GLY A 71 9.80 -2.83 0.11
CA GLY A 71 10.99 -2.66 0.94
C GLY A 71 11.57 -4.04 1.26
N ILE A 72 12.90 -4.16 1.24
CA ILE A 72 13.58 -5.36 1.74
C ILE A 72 14.12 -5.07 3.14
N CYS A 73 13.67 -5.85 4.12
CA CYS A 73 14.36 -6.00 5.39
C CYS A 73 15.24 -7.25 5.31
N ASN A 74 16.55 -7.10 5.53
CA ASN A 74 17.52 -8.17 5.38
C ASN A 74 18.16 -8.52 6.73
N VAL A 75 18.22 -9.81 7.05
CA VAL A 75 18.94 -10.33 8.21
C VAL A 75 19.94 -11.37 7.70
N HIS A 76 21.20 -10.96 7.56
CA HIS A 76 22.25 -11.81 6.96
C HIS A 76 23.11 -12.55 8.01
N GLY A 77 22.87 -12.31 9.31
CA GLY A 77 23.56 -12.91 10.45
C GLY A 77 23.23 -12.17 11.76
N ASP A 78 23.53 -12.77 12.92
CA ASP A 78 23.64 -12.02 14.19
C ASP A 78 25.03 -11.34 14.19
N PRO A 79 25.15 -10.01 14.36
CA PRO A 79 24.15 -9.06 14.84
C PRO A 79 23.52 -8.14 13.77
N HIS A 80 23.76 -8.34 12.49
CA HIS A 80 23.49 -7.34 11.46
C HIS A 80 22.07 -7.40 10.88
N TYR A 81 21.26 -6.41 11.21
CA TYR A 81 19.92 -6.19 10.67
C TYR A 81 19.91 -4.97 9.76
N VAL A 82 19.41 -5.12 8.54
CA VAL A 82 19.18 -4.01 7.60
C VAL A 82 17.68 -3.77 7.48
N THR A 83 17.23 -2.61 7.92
CA THR A 83 15.82 -2.20 7.90
C THR A 83 15.34 -1.82 6.50
N PHE A 84 14.02 -1.62 6.36
CA PHE A 84 13.39 -1.24 5.08
C PHE A 84 13.91 0.08 4.51
N ASP A 85 14.32 1.02 5.37
CA ASP A 85 14.96 2.30 5.04
C ASP A 85 16.49 2.20 4.91
N LYS A 86 17.02 0.97 4.85
CA LYS A 86 18.44 0.64 4.62
C LYS A 86 19.37 1.03 5.77
N VAL A 87 18.84 1.23 6.97
CA VAL A 87 19.66 1.48 8.17
C VAL A 87 20.16 0.14 8.71
N THR A 88 21.44 0.10 9.08
CA THR A 88 22.06 -1.08 9.69
C THR A 88 22.04 -0.95 11.20
N HIS A 89 21.57 -1.98 11.89
CA HIS A 89 21.59 -2.10 13.33
C HIS A 89 22.30 -3.39 13.75
N ASP A 90 23.13 -3.29 14.79
CA ASP A 90 23.79 -4.41 15.40
C ASP A 90 23.08 -4.76 16.72
N PHE A 91 22.43 -5.92 16.77
CA PHE A 91 21.68 -6.36 17.94
C PHE A 91 21.96 -7.82 18.31
N MET A 92 22.67 -8.03 19.42
CA MET A 92 23.05 -9.34 19.95
C MET A 92 22.07 -9.82 21.03
N GLY A 93 20.99 -10.49 20.62
CA GLY A 93 19.97 -11.01 21.54
C GLY A 93 19.65 -12.49 21.28
N ASN A 94 19.26 -13.27 22.29
CA ASN A 94 19.01 -14.72 22.19
C ASN A 94 17.53 -15.11 22.26
N CYS A 95 16.62 -14.16 22.03
CA CYS A 95 15.18 -14.39 22.06
C CYS A 95 14.59 -14.54 20.65
N THR A 96 13.26 -14.68 20.59
CA THR A 96 12.48 -14.49 19.37
C THR A 96 12.10 -13.02 19.23
N TYR A 97 12.36 -12.45 18.06
CA TYR A 97 12.14 -11.04 17.75
C TYR A 97 11.16 -10.89 16.58
N THR A 98 10.32 -9.87 16.66
CA THR A 98 9.43 -9.47 15.56
C THR A 98 10.23 -8.62 14.58
N LEU A 99 10.39 -9.09 13.34
CA LEU A 99 11.07 -8.36 12.27
C LEU A 99 10.12 -7.41 11.52
N ALA A 100 8.91 -7.86 11.25
CA ALA A 100 7.88 -7.07 10.57
C ALA A 100 6.48 -7.53 11.00
N LYS A 101 5.61 -6.57 11.31
CA LYS A 101 4.24 -6.82 11.73
C LYS A 101 3.33 -5.68 11.30
N VAL A 102 2.08 -6.00 10.97
CA VAL A 102 1.03 -5.01 10.68
C VAL A 102 0.60 -4.30 11.97
N CYS A 103 0.59 -2.97 11.96
CA CYS A 103 0.04 -2.15 13.05
C CYS A 103 -1.50 -2.24 13.09
N SER A 104 -2.10 -2.13 14.28
CA SER A 104 -3.51 -2.45 14.55
C SER A 104 -4.57 -1.67 13.75
N ASN A 105 -4.21 -0.64 12.99
CA ASN A 105 -5.11 0.20 12.19
C ASN A 105 -4.67 0.22 10.72
N SER A 106 -4.58 -0.95 10.09
CA SER A 106 -4.21 -1.05 8.67
C SER A 106 -5.35 -1.64 7.84
N SER A 107 -5.46 -1.19 6.59
CA SER A 107 -6.33 -1.78 5.57
C SER A 107 -5.76 -3.08 4.98
N VAL A 108 -4.52 -3.46 5.34
CA VAL A 108 -3.90 -4.70 4.85
C VAL A 108 -4.17 -5.89 5.77
N PRO A 109 -4.24 -7.12 5.22
CA PRO A 109 -4.35 -8.33 6.02
C PRO A 109 -3.22 -8.44 7.04
N TYR A 110 -3.55 -8.88 8.25
CA TYR A 110 -2.58 -9.03 9.33
C TYR A 110 -1.48 -10.02 8.98
N PHE A 111 -0.22 -9.63 9.18
CA PHE A 111 0.91 -10.57 9.18
C PHE A 111 1.87 -10.28 10.34
N ASN A 112 2.62 -11.31 10.74
CA ASN A 112 3.71 -11.21 11.71
C ASN A 112 4.87 -12.14 11.31
N VAL A 113 6.04 -11.54 11.13
CA VAL A 113 7.30 -12.22 10.78
C VAL A 113 8.22 -12.20 11.98
N GLU A 114 8.57 -13.37 12.48
CA GLU A 114 9.40 -13.56 13.67
C GLU A 114 10.71 -14.30 13.31
N ALA A 115 11.81 -13.89 13.93
CA ALA A 115 13.10 -14.57 13.84
C ALA A 115 13.61 -14.93 15.23
N LYS A 116 14.14 -16.15 15.37
CA LYS A 116 14.81 -16.58 16.60
C LYS A 116 16.30 -16.60 16.37
N ASN A 117 17.03 -16.00 17.29
CA ASN A 117 18.48 -16.08 17.32
C ASN A 117 18.92 -17.05 18.43
N GLU A 118 19.76 -18.02 18.10
CA GLU A 118 20.23 -19.06 19.02
C GLU A 118 21.75 -19.02 19.15
N ARG A 119 22.25 -18.99 20.38
CA ARG A 119 23.70 -19.10 20.64
C ARG A 119 24.20 -20.48 20.24
N SER A 120 25.04 -20.55 19.21
CA SER A 120 25.75 -21.79 18.88
C SER A 120 27.24 -21.54 18.74
N CYS A 121 28.03 -22.14 19.63
CA CYS A 121 29.49 -22.05 19.61
C CYS A 121 30.14 -22.95 18.54
N VAL A 122 29.35 -23.71 17.77
CA VAL A 122 29.84 -24.75 16.84
C VAL A 122 29.44 -24.54 15.37
N VAL A 123 28.58 -23.55 15.07
CA VAL A 123 28.21 -23.20 13.69
C VAL A 123 28.19 -21.68 13.50
N PRO A 124 28.46 -21.16 12.27
CA PRO A 124 28.22 -19.75 11.97
C PRO A 124 26.77 -19.37 12.30
N TRP A 125 26.57 -18.22 12.93
CA TRP A 125 25.25 -17.72 13.31
C TRP A 125 24.34 -17.61 12.09
N ARG A 126 23.21 -18.34 12.10
CA ARG A 126 22.20 -18.30 11.05
C ARG A 126 20.85 -17.96 11.67
N PRO A 127 20.28 -16.79 11.40
CA PRO A 127 18.93 -16.47 11.84
C PRO A 127 17.98 -17.49 11.22
N THR A 128 17.14 -18.11 12.04
CA THR A 128 16.11 -19.03 11.57
C THR A 128 14.77 -18.31 11.57
N LEU A 129 14.15 -18.19 10.39
CA LEU A 129 12.78 -17.71 10.26
C LEU A 129 11.86 -18.72 10.93
N THR A 130 11.28 -18.37 12.07
CA THR A 130 10.49 -19.32 12.86
C THR A 130 9.04 -19.37 12.42
N ARG A 131 8.48 -18.23 11.97
CA ARG A 131 7.08 -18.17 11.53
C ARG A 131 6.78 -16.92 10.70
N ALA A 132 6.13 -17.12 9.55
CA ALA A 132 5.30 -16.10 8.92
C ALA A 132 3.84 -16.46 9.18
N ARG A 133 3.15 -15.71 10.04
CA ARG A 133 1.69 -15.87 10.24
C ARG A 133 0.97 -15.02 9.21
N GLN A 134 0.13 -15.65 8.39
CA GLN A 134 -0.91 -14.98 7.60
C GLN A 134 -2.28 -15.20 8.30
N PRO A 135 -3.27 -14.33 8.08
CA PRO A 135 -4.62 -14.58 8.58
C PRO A 135 -5.23 -15.76 7.82
N ALA A 136 -6.13 -16.49 8.48
CA ALA A 136 -6.97 -17.50 7.84
C ALA A 136 -7.99 -16.85 6.90
#